data_AF-Q06K37-F1
#
_entry.id   AF-Q06K37-F1
#
_cell.length_a   1.000
_cell.length_b   1.000
_cell.length_c   1.000
_cell.angle_alpha   90.00
_cell.angle_beta   90.00
_cell.angle_gamma   90.00
#
_symmetry.space_group_name_H-M   'P 1'
#
loop_
_entity.id
_entity.type
_entity.pdbx_description
1 polymer ?
#
loop_
_entity_poly.entity_id
_entity_poly.type
_entity_poly.pdbx_seq_one_letter_code
_entity_poly.pdbx_strand_id
1 'polypeptide(L)'
;MNSAVKYLVFWFFSSLTGLGCSWQFPRNADQTCWAFNTCQRETTDIESVKLWDEWKLPNNNATHCYVKCVFIRLGFYNEQEKSINVDAVKTQFKGRGFAVPKDITSLSGQTDGSCEALYKKTIPFFMKNSEKLRKAFYGTREESNKWFAEHPEVKPKEKKVSEFCNKDREEGNTKNCKRACSLYYYRFVDEDYQPIYFRKLDIAGITDEQINECRNKATEKKGCKVGDALYRCLRLLNKKGLLATIEKLDSESRKY
;
A
#
# COMPACT_ATOMS: atom_id res chain seq x y z
N MET A 1 0.69 -2.58 -59.26
CA MET A 1 1.78 -3.05 -58.39
C MET A 1 2.35 -1.86 -57.64
N ASN A 2 2.33 -1.95 -56.31
CA ASN A 2 3.09 -1.21 -55.30
C ASN A 2 3.00 0.32 -55.28
N SER A 3 2.03 0.83 -54.51
CA SER A 3 2.17 2.14 -53.87
C SER A 3 2.30 1.90 -52.36
N ALA A 4 3.52 2.00 -51.86
CA ALA A 4 3.90 1.72 -50.49
C ALA A 4 3.80 2.97 -49.61
N VAL A 5 2.93 2.90 -48.62
CA VAL A 5 3.10 3.29 -47.21
C VAL A 5 3.91 4.58 -46.93
N LYS A 6 3.21 5.65 -46.50
CA LYS A 6 3.71 6.58 -45.46
C LYS A 6 2.55 7.11 -44.61
N TYR A 7 2.05 6.29 -43.69
CA TYR A 7 1.33 6.78 -42.51
C TYR A 7 2.36 7.06 -41.41
N LEU A 8 2.68 8.34 -41.22
CA LEU A 8 3.41 8.81 -40.04
C LEU A 8 2.44 8.80 -38.85
N VAL A 9 2.36 7.65 -38.17
CA VAL A 9 1.75 7.54 -36.86
C VAL A 9 2.72 8.19 -35.87
N PHE A 10 2.40 9.41 -35.43
CA PHE A 10 3.10 10.09 -34.35
C PHE A 10 2.82 9.34 -33.05
N TRP A 11 3.70 8.40 -32.71
CA TRP A 11 3.63 7.64 -31.46
C TRP A 11 4.05 8.54 -30.28
N PHE A 12 3.15 8.61 -29.31
CA PHE A 12 3.28 9.11 -27.95
C PHE A 12 4.71 9.04 -27.38
N PHE A 13 5.31 10.19 -27.11
CA PHE A 13 6.26 10.36 -26.01
C PHE A 13 5.54 11.11 -24.89
N SER A 14 4.64 10.43 -24.19
CA SER A 14 4.31 10.79 -22.81
C SER A 14 5.26 10.01 -21.92
N SER A 15 6.43 10.60 -21.65
CA SER A 15 7.25 10.24 -20.51
C SER A 15 6.48 10.54 -19.24
N LEU A 16 5.60 9.62 -18.84
CA LEU A 16 5.00 9.60 -17.51
C LEU A 16 6.07 9.14 -16.52
N THR A 17 6.94 10.06 -16.10
CA THR A 17 7.55 9.97 -14.77
C THR A 17 6.50 10.34 -13.74
N GLY A 18 5.48 9.49 -13.62
CA GLY A 18 4.61 9.43 -12.47
C GLY A 18 4.91 8.11 -11.79
N LEU A 19 5.66 8.13 -10.69
CA LEU A 19 5.82 6.99 -9.79
C LEU A 19 4.47 6.73 -9.08
N GLY A 20 3.44 6.40 -9.87
CA GLY A 20 2.19 5.86 -9.37
C GLY A 20 2.44 4.40 -9.04
N CYS A 21 2.34 4.04 -7.77
CA CYS A 21 2.21 2.63 -7.41
C CYS A 21 0.96 2.09 -8.15
N SER A 22 1.01 0.87 -8.67
CA SER A 22 -0.09 0.31 -9.47
C SER A 22 -1.13 -0.30 -8.53
N TRP A 23 -1.74 0.56 -7.70
CA TRP A 23 -2.66 0.11 -6.66
C TRP A 23 -3.92 -0.42 -7.31
N GLN A 24 -4.20 -1.70 -7.05
CA GLN A 24 -5.48 -2.28 -7.43
C GLN A 24 -6.56 -1.85 -6.44
N PHE A 25 -7.74 -1.51 -6.96
CA PHE A 25 -8.94 -1.17 -6.19
C PHE A 25 -10.08 -2.11 -6.59
N PRO A 26 -10.96 -2.52 -5.65
CA PRO A 26 -10.97 -2.17 -4.23
C PRO A 26 -9.80 -2.77 -3.44
N ARG A 27 -9.45 -2.15 -2.31
CA ARG A 27 -8.50 -2.70 -1.34
C ARG A 27 -9.16 -3.84 -0.57
N ASN A 28 -8.44 -4.93 -0.43
CA ASN A 28 -8.88 -6.13 0.28
C ASN A 28 -8.57 -6.06 1.79
N ALA A 29 -8.98 -7.07 2.57
CA ALA A 29 -8.85 -7.00 4.03
C ALA A 29 -7.39 -7.11 4.52
N ASP A 30 -6.49 -7.80 3.82
CA ASP A 30 -5.05 -7.83 4.14
C ASP A 30 -4.42 -6.46 3.91
N GLN A 31 -4.74 -5.80 2.79
CA GLN A 31 -4.22 -4.49 2.46
C GLN A 31 -4.70 -3.41 3.44
N THR A 32 -5.98 -3.44 3.83
CA THR A 32 -6.50 -2.48 4.82
C THR A 32 -5.93 -2.76 6.21
N CYS A 33 -5.85 -4.03 6.61
CA CYS A 33 -5.19 -4.46 7.85
C CYS A 33 -3.74 -3.97 7.91
N TRP A 34 -2.97 -4.20 6.85
CA TRP A 34 -1.60 -3.72 6.74
C TRP A 34 -1.50 -2.20 6.88
N ALA A 35 -2.35 -1.44 6.17
CA ALA A 35 -2.31 0.02 6.20
C ALA A 35 -2.58 0.57 7.61
N PHE A 36 -3.66 0.10 8.27
CA PHE A 36 -4.02 0.55 9.62
C PHE A 36 -2.92 0.22 10.63
N ASN A 37 -2.46 -1.04 10.65
CA ASN A 37 -1.48 -1.48 11.63
C ASN A 37 -0.10 -0.86 11.39
N THR A 38 0.31 -0.66 10.13
CA THR A 38 1.60 -0.02 9.87
C THR A 38 1.58 1.44 10.33
N CYS A 39 0.50 2.18 10.07
CA CYS A 39 0.37 3.57 10.53
C CYS A 39 0.27 3.69 12.05
N GLN A 40 -0.39 2.73 12.73
CA GLN A 40 -0.40 2.68 14.19
C GLN A 40 0.99 2.50 14.80
N ARG A 41 1.90 1.81 14.11
CA ARG A 41 3.26 1.54 14.60
C ARG A 41 4.24 2.68 14.41
N GLU A 42 3.92 3.62 13.52
CA GLU A 42 4.79 4.77 13.23
C GLU A 42 4.61 5.92 14.23
N THR A 43 3.63 5.83 15.14
CA THR A 43 3.42 6.79 16.23
C THR A 43 3.95 6.26 17.56
N THR A 44 4.32 7.18 18.45
CA THR A 44 4.60 6.90 19.88
C THR A 44 3.40 7.20 20.79
N ASP A 45 2.32 7.78 20.26
CA ASP A 45 1.11 8.12 21.01
C ASP A 45 0.19 6.89 21.18
N ILE A 46 0.45 6.12 22.23
CA ILE A 46 -0.28 4.88 22.56
C ILE A 46 -1.76 5.14 22.90
N GLU A 47 -2.09 6.29 23.49
CA GLU A 47 -3.47 6.59 23.84
C GLU A 47 -4.33 6.87 22.60
N SER A 48 -3.77 7.59 21.61
CA SER A 48 -4.46 7.76 20.34
C SER A 48 -4.63 6.41 19.60
N VAL A 49 -3.66 5.49 19.66
CA VAL A 49 -3.78 4.15 19.04
C VAL A 49 -4.99 3.38 19.58
N LYS A 50 -5.22 3.38 20.90
CA LYS A 50 -6.39 2.73 21.51
C LYS A 50 -7.71 3.29 20.97
N LEU A 51 -7.77 4.60 20.77
CA LEU A 51 -8.95 5.27 20.19
C LEU A 51 -9.14 4.91 18.71
N TRP A 52 -8.06 4.80 17.94
CA TRP A 52 -8.11 4.44 16.53
C TRP A 52 -8.66 3.03 16.31
N ASP A 53 -8.35 2.07 17.20
CA ASP A 53 -8.93 0.71 17.17
C ASP A 53 -10.46 0.73 17.33
N GLU A 54 -10.98 1.72 18.05
CA GLU A 54 -12.42 1.97 18.21
C GLU A 54 -13.00 2.86 17.09
N TRP A 55 -12.18 3.22 16.09
CA TRP A 55 -12.53 4.15 15.02
C TRP A 55 -12.88 5.56 15.53
N LYS A 56 -12.29 5.96 16.65
CA LYS A 56 -12.36 7.32 17.20
C LYS A 56 -11.10 8.07 16.79
N LEU A 57 -11.26 9.18 16.08
CA LEU A 57 -10.14 9.97 15.54
C LEU A 57 -10.09 11.35 16.23
N PRO A 58 -9.45 11.48 17.42
CA PRO A 58 -9.38 12.74 18.14
C PRO A 58 -8.62 13.83 17.37
N ASN A 59 -8.91 15.09 17.66
CA ASN A 59 -8.29 16.23 16.98
C ASN A 59 -6.91 16.55 17.58
N ASN A 60 -5.91 15.73 17.28
CA ASN A 60 -4.52 15.92 17.70
C ASN A 60 -3.53 15.59 16.57
N ASN A 61 -2.30 16.09 16.68
CA ASN A 61 -1.28 15.94 15.63
C ASN A 61 -0.98 14.47 15.28
N ALA A 62 -0.93 13.59 16.28
CA ALA A 62 -0.70 12.16 16.06
C ALA A 62 -1.80 11.54 15.18
N THR A 63 -3.06 11.85 15.47
CA THR A 63 -4.21 11.37 14.71
C THR A 63 -4.26 11.98 13.31
N HIS A 64 -3.91 13.26 13.18
CA HIS A 64 -3.84 13.90 11.87
C HIS A 64 -2.87 13.14 10.94
N CYS A 65 -1.68 12.83 11.44
CA CYS A 65 -0.68 12.11 10.65
C CYS A 65 -1.00 10.62 10.48
N TYR A 66 -1.67 9.99 11.45
CA TYR A 66 -2.23 8.65 11.27
C TYR A 66 -3.22 8.61 10.10
N VAL A 67 -4.17 9.54 10.04
CA VAL A 67 -5.13 9.62 8.92
C VAL A 67 -4.40 9.79 7.59
N LYS A 68 -3.44 10.71 7.51
CA LYS A 68 -2.65 10.88 6.28
C LYS A 68 -1.89 9.62 5.89
N CYS A 69 -1.24 8.97 6.85
CA CYS A 69 -0.53 7.72 6.64
C CYS A 69 -1.47 6.64 6.07
N VAL A 70 -2.65 6.46 6.66
CA VAL A 70 -3.64 5.46 6.20
C VAL A 70 -4.09 5.76 4.78
N PHE A 71 -4.38 7.03 4.45
CA PHE A 71 -4.78 7.41 3.10
C PHE A 71 -3.69 7.13 2.05
N ILE A 72 -2.42 7.43 2.35
CA ILE A 72 -1.29 7.12 1.46
C ILE A 72 -1.15 5.60 1.30
N ARG A 73 -1.16 4.87 2.43
CA ARG A 73 -1.06 3.40 2.45
C ARG A 73 -2.31 2.68 1.97
N LEU A 74 -3.37 3.39 1.63
CA LEU A 74 -4.52 2.82 0.94
C LEU A 74 -4.56 3.25 -0.54
N GLY A 75 -3.58 4.04 -1.01
CA GLY A 75 -3.54 4.58 -2.36
C GLY A 75 -4.62 5.65 -2.61
N PHE A 76 -5.23 6.18 -1.55
CA PHE A 76 -6.29 7.18 -1.64
C PHE A 76 -5.80 8.62 -1.57
N TYR A 77 -4.53 8.85 -1.31
CA TYR A 77 -3.97 10.20 -1.33
C TYR A 77 -2.74 10.26 -2.23
N ASN A 78 -2.81 11.15 -3.22
CA ASN A 78 -1.71 11.44 -4.10
C ASN A 78 -0.88 12.57 -3.49
N GLU A 79 0.35 12.25 -3.08
CA GLU A 79 1.23 13.24 -2.44
C GLU A 79 1.72 14.32 -3.41
N GLN A 80 1.82 14.02 -4.71
CA GLN A 80 2.24 14.97 -5.73
C GLN A 80 1.12 15.97 -6.05
N GLU A 81 -0.10 15.45 -6.26
CA GLU A 81 -1.28 16.27 -6.55
C GLU A 81 -1.89 16.92 -5.30
N LYS A 82 -1.47 16.46 -4.12
CA LYS A 82 -1.98 16.84 -2.80
C LYS A 82 -3.49 16.65 -2.65
N SER A 83 -4.02 15.61 -3.28
CA SER A 83 -5.46 15.37 -3.40
C SER A 83 -5.82 13.94 -3.00
N ILE A 84 -7.09 13.77 -2.60
CA ILE A 84 -7.67 12.44 -2.38
C ILE A 84 -8.11 11.87 -3.74
N ASN A 85 -7.75 10.62 -4.03
CA ASN A 85 -8.28 9.86 -5.15
C ASN A 85 -9.73 9.42 -4.84
N VAL A 86 -10.67 10.34 -5.05
CA VAL A 86 -12.09 10.14 -4.74
C VAL A 86 -12.68 8.95 -5.51
N ASP A 87 -12.23 8.69 -6.73
CA ASP A 87 -12.73 7.57 -7.55
C ASP A 87 -12.28 6.21 -7.02
N ALA A 88 -11.08 6.11 -6.46
CA ALA A 88 -10.64 4.93 -5.74
C ALA A 88 -11.49 4.68 -4.48
N VAL A 89 -11.85 5.73 -3.74
CA VAL A 89 -12.77 5.61 -2.58
C VAL A 89 -14.16 5.16 -3.04
N LYS A 90 -14.72 5.72 -4.13
CA LYS A 90 -16.00 5.26 -4.71
C LYS A 90 -15.92 3.80 -5.13
N THR A 91 -14.82 3.40 -5.76
CA THR A 91 -14.56 2.02 -6.18
C THR A 91 -14.53 1.07 -4.99
N GLN A 92 -13.98 1.48 -3.83
CA GLN A 92 -14.07 0.70 -2.61
C GLN A 92 -15.52 0.41 -2.21
N PHE A 93 -16.35 1.46 -2.09
CA PHE A 93 -17.74 1.29 -1.67
C PHE A 93 -18.50 0.36 -2.62
N LYS A 94 -18.37 0.58 -3.93
CA LYS A 94 -19.00 -0.24 -4.96
C LYS A 94 -18.51 -1.69 -4.92
N GLY A 95 -17.20 -1.91 -4.83
CA GLY A 95 -16.59 -3.24 -4.79
C GLY A 95 -16.99 -4.05 -3.56
N ARG A 96 -17.41 -3.38 -2.48
CA ARG A 96 -17.95 -4.00 -1.27
C ARG A 96 -19.48 -4.09 -1.24
N GLY A 97 -20.16 -3.73 -2.33
CA GLY A 97 -21.63 -3.77 -2.43
C GLY A 97 -22.34 -2.67 -1.65
N PHE A 98 -21.64 -1.62 -1.23
CA PHE A 98 -22.23 -0.48 -0.52
C PHE A 98 -22.59 0.66 -1.49
N ALA A 99 -23.70 1.34 -1.21
CA ALA A 99 -24.00 2.61 -1.86
C ALA A 99 -22.92 3.64 -1.55
N VAL A 100 -22.45 4.34 -2.57
CA VAL A 100 -21.50 5.45 -2.42
C VAL A 100 -22.17 6.56 -1.59
N PRO A 101 -21.51 7.07 -0.53
CA PRO A 101 -22.02 8.20 0.25
C PRO A 101 -22.34 9.42 -0.63
N LYS A 102 -23.49 10.05 -0.40
CA LYS A 102 -23.95 11.20 -1.22
C LYS A 102 -22.98 12.39 -1.16
N ASP A 103 -22.26 12.54 -0.06
CA ASP A 103 -21.30 13.60 0.21
C ASP A 103 -19.85 13.21 -0.10
N ILE A 104 -19.62 12.13 -0.86
CA ILE A 104 -18.27 11.70 -1.28
C ILE A 104 -17.49 12.83 -1.99
N THR A 105 -18.19 13.75 -2.65
CA THR A 105 -17.59 14.90 -3.34
C THR A 105 -16.92 15.88 -2.38
N SER A 106 -17.28 15.88 -1.08
CA SER A 106 -16.61 16.69 -0.05
C SER A 106 -15.12 16.36 0.11
N LEU A 107 -14.70 15.17 -0.31
CA LEU A 107 -13.30 14.75 -0.31
C LEU A 107 -12.49 15.33 -1.49
N SER A 108 -13.15 15.93 -2.49
CA SER A 108 -12.51 16.37 -3.74
C SER A 108 -11.68 17.64 -3.55
N GLY A 109 -10.78 17.90 -4.50
CA GLY A 109 -9.92 19.08 -4.51
C GLY A 109 -8.65 18.92 -3.67
N GLN A 110 -7.76 19.89 -3.79
CA GLN A 110 -6.43 19.83 -3.17
C GLN A 110 -6.46 20.14 -1.67
N THR A 111 -5.38 19.77 -1.01
CA THR A 111 -4.97 20.19 0.33
C THR A 111 -3.60 20.86 0.22
N ASP A 112 -3.09 21.43 1.31
CA ASP A 112 -1.71 21.97 1.33
C ASP A 112 -0.63 20.86 1.43
N GLY A 113 -1.03 19.61 1.67
CA GLY A 113 -0.14 18.47 1.86
C GLY A 113 0.11 18.10 3.32
N SER A 114 -0.33 18.90 4.28
CA SER A 114 -0.12 18.65 5.71
C SER A 114 -1.05 17.55 6.24
N CYS A 115 -0.64 16.93 7.35
CA CYS A 115 -1.48 15.99 8.09
C CYS A 115 -2.80 16.65 8.53
N GLU A 116 -2.70 17.88 9.04
CA GLU A 116 -3.83 18.63 9.58
C GLU A 116 -4.87 18.99 8.50
N ALA A 117 -4.43 19.48 7.34
CA ALA A 117 -5.34 19.83 6.25
C ALA A 117 -6.11 18.61 5.75
N LEU A 118 -5.43 17.47 5.59
CA LEU A 118 -6.09 16.22 5.19
C LEU A 118 -7.06 15.71 6.26
N TYR A 119 -6.69 15.77 7.54
CA TYR A 119 -7.59 15.42 8.64
C TYR A 119 -8.83 16.31 8.67
N LYS A 120 -8.67 17.64 8.64
CA LYS A 120 -9.78 18.61 8.64
C LYS A 120 -10.73 18.39 7.47
N LYS A 121 -10.19 18.03 6.30
CA LYS A 121 -10.97 17.73 5.10
C LYS A 121 -11.77 16.43 5.22
N THR A 122 -11.20 15.40 5.84
CA THR A 122 -11.78 14.05 5.87
C THR A 122 -12.66 13.77 7.08
N ILE A 123 -12.41 14.43 8.22
CA ILE A 123 -13.11 14.12 9.47
C ILE A 123 -14.63 14.33 9.41
N PRO A 124 -15.22 15.36 8.76
CA PRO A 124 -16.68 15.50 8.70
C PRO A 124 -17.32 14.35 7.91
N PHE A 125 -16.69 13.97 6.80
CA PHE A 125 -17.11 12.83 5.99
C PHE A 125 -17.01 11.51 6.77
N PHE A 126 -15.91 11.32 7.52
CA PHE A 126 -15.69 10.15 8.35
C PHE A 126 -16.77 10.02 9.44
N MET A 127 -17.01 11.09 10.21
CA MET A 127 -17.97 11.06 11.31
C MET A 127 -19.39 10.75 10.82
N LYS A 128 -19.78 11.32 9.68
CA LYS A 128 -21.10 11.09 9.08
C LYS A 128 -21.27 9.69 8.47
N ASN A 129 -20.19 9.05 8.03
CA ASN A 129 -20.23 7.76 7.33
C ASN A 129 -19.50 6.63 8.07
N SER A 130 -19.21 6.81 9.37
CA SER A 130 -18.28 5.97 10.13
C SER A 130 -18.59 4.48 10.07
N GLU A 131 -19.84 4.08 10.30
CA GLU A 131 -20.24 2.66 10.25
C GLU A 131 -20.05 2.05 8.85
N LYS A 132 -20.44 2.79 7.80
CA LYS A 132 -20.29 2.31 6.41
C LYS A 132 -18.83 2.23 6.00
N LEU A 133 -18.01 3.20 6.43
CA LEU A 133 -16.57 3.17 6.21
C LEU A 133 -15.93 1.98 6.90
N ARG A 134 -16.29 1.71 8.16
CA ARG A 134 -15.84 0.52 8.89
C ARG A 134 -16.11 -0.75 8.12
N LYS A 135 -17.32 -0.92 7.60
CA LYS A 135 -17.67 -2.13 6.83
C LYS A 135 -16.96 -2.18 5.48
N ALA A 136 -16.97 -1.08 4.71
CA ALA A 136 -16.33 -0.99 3.39
C ALA A 136 -14.81 -1.22 3.44
N PHE A 137 -14.16 -0.95 4.56
CA PHE A 137 -12.70 -1.09 4.72
C PHE A 137 -12.28 -2.26 5.62
N TYR A 138 -13.18 -3.23 5.88
CA TYR A 138 -12.90 -4.38 6.75
C TYR A 138 -12.46 -3.98 8.17
N GLY A 139 -12.93 -2.82 8.64
CA GLY A 139 -12.65 -2.23 9.95
C GLY A 139 -13.41 -2.84 11.12
N THR A 140 -14.22 -3.87 10.90
CA THR A 140 -14.83 -4.69 11.96
C THR A 140 -14.16 -6.07 11.98
N ARG A 141 -14.05 -6.68 13.17
CA ARG A 141 -13.48 -8.03 13.31
C ARG A 141 -14.26 -9.05 12.48
N GLU A 142 -15.58 -8.94 12.47
CA GLU A 142 -16.48 -9.81 11.70
C GLU A 142 -16.20 -9.75 10.19
N GLU A 143 -16.24 -8.55 9.59
CA GLU A 143 -16.02 -8.36 8.15
C GLU A 143 -14.63 -8.83 7.73
N SER A 144 -13.63 -8.49 8.53
CA SER A 144 -12.25 -8.90 8.27
C SER A 144 -12.09 -10.41 8.37
N ASN A 145 -12.57 -11.04 9.45
CA ASN A 145 -12.43 -12.49 9.63
C ASN A 145 -13.18 -13.28 8.57
N LYS A 146 -14.40 -12.84 8.19
CA LYS A 146 -15.15 -13.45 7.09
C LYS A 146 -14.35 -13.45 5.80
N TRP A 147 -13.78 -12.29 5.44
CA TRP A 147 -12.97 -12.19 4.22
C TRP A 147 -11.74 -13.11 4.24
N PHE A 148 -10.98 -13.14 5.34
CA PHE A 148 -9.83 -14.05 5.43
C PHE A 148 -10.21 -15.54 5.37
N ALA A 149 -11.38 -15.92 5.87
CA ALA A 149 -11.88 -17.29 5.74
C ALA A 149 -12.24 -17.66 4.30
N GLU A 150 -12.73 -16.70 3.51
CA GLU A 150 -13.09 -16.86 2.10
C GLU A 150 -11.88 -16.79 1.15
N HIS A 151 -10.71 -16.33 1.64
CA HIS A 151 -9.49 -16.08 0.84
C HIS A 151 -8.25 -16.83 1.37
N PRO A 152 -8.22 -18.18 1.34
CA PRO A 152 -7.11 -19.00 1.83
C PRO A 152 -5.80 -18.84 1.02
N GLU A 153 -5.88 -18.26 -0.18
CA GLU A 153 -4.74 -17.92 -1.01
C GLU A 153 -3.94 -16.72 -0.48
N VAL A 154 -4.49 -15.97 0.47
CA VAL A 154 -3.89 -14.80 1.13
C VAL A 154 -3.33 -15.19 2.51
N LYS A 155 -2.28 -14.51 2.98
CA LYS A 155 -1.65 -14.81 4.27
C LYS A 155 -2.68 -14.66 5.38
N PRO A 156 -2.99 -15.73 6.15
CA PRO A 156 -3.93 -15.60 7.24
C PRO A 156 -3.37 -14.72 8.35
N LYS A 157 -4.27 -14.19 9.17
CA LYS A 157 -3.91 -13.55 10.44
C LYS A 157 -3.15 -14.53 11.33
N GLU A 158 -2.31 -14.02 12.22
CA GLU A 158 -1.57 -14.83 13.21
C GLU A 158 -0.53 -15.78 12.61
N LYS A 159 -0.24 -15.66 11.31
CA LYS A 159 0.79 -16.43 10.60
C LYS A 159 1.88 -15.51 10.06
N LYS A 160 3.14 -15.92 10.24
CA LYS A 160 4.28 -15.17 9.71
C LYS A 160 4.33 -15.28 8.18
N VAL A 161 4.96 -14.29 7.54
CA VAL A 161 5.21 -14.30 6.10
C VAL A 161 6.09 -15.47 5.70
N SER A 162 7.15 -15.78 6.46
CA SER A 162 8.03 -16.93 6.20
C SER A 162 7.31 -18.29 6.31
N GLU A 163 6.35 -18.40 7.23
CA GLU A 163 5.51 -19.60 7.39
C GLU A 163 4.49 -19.75 6.24
N PHE A 164 4.08 -18.64 5.63
CA PHE A 164 3.09 -18.62 4.56
C PHE A 164 3.70 -18.71 3.16
N CYS A 165 4.73 -17.91 2.89
CA CYS A 165 5.46 -17.85 1.63
C CYS A 165 6.46 -19.00 1.51
N ASN A 166 5.93 -20.20 1.29
CA ASN A 166 6.74 -21.38 0.96
C ASN A 166 7.42 -21.22 -0.41
N LYS A 167 8.29 -22.18 -0.74
CA LYS A 167 9.05 -22.20 -2.00
C LYS A 167 8.15 -22.00 -3.23
N ASP A 168 7.01 -22.70 -3.30
CA ASP A 168 6.13 -22.65 -4.46
C ASP A 168 5.48 -21.28 -4.68
N ARG A 169 5.17 -20.57 -3.57
CA ARG A 169 4.62 -19.21 -3.60
C ARG A 169 5.71 -18.17 -3.91
N GLU A 170 6.93 -18.41 -3.47
CA GLU A 170 8.06 -17.51 -3.76
C GLU A 170 8.47 -17.50 -5.23
N GLU A 171 8.22 -18.59 -5.95
CA GLU A 171 8.46 -18.68 -7.39
C GLU A 171 7.50 -17.83 -8.23
N GLY A 172 6.38 -17.40 -7.65
CA GLY A 172 5.33 -16.62 -8.31
C GLY A 172 4.60 -17.40 -9.41
N ASN A 173 3.68 -16.73 -10.11
CA ASN A 173 2.88 -17.35 -11.19
C ASN A 173 3.73 -17.81 -12.37
N THR A 174 4.87 -17.16 -12.62
CA THR A 174 5.80 -17.49 -13.71
C THR A 174 6.80 -18.58 -13.34
N LYS A 175 6.72 -19.12 -12.11
CA LYS A 175 7.59 -20.19 -11.58
C LYS A 175 9.08 -19.96 -11.75
N ASN A 176 9.50 -18.71 -11.79
CA ASN A 176 10.88 -18.36 -12.06
C ASN A 176 11.48 -17.41 -11.02
N CYS A 177 10.69 -16.86 -10.09
CA CYS A 177 11.17 -15.92 -9.09
C CYS A 177 11.72 -16.61 -7.84
N LYS A 178 12.37 -15.83 -6.96
CA LYS A 178 12.90 -16.36 -5.69
C LYS A 178 12.22 -15.77 -4.47
N ARG A 179 11.57 -14.61 -4.62
CA ARG A 179 10.98 -13.85 -3.51
C ARG A 179 9.68 -13.12 -3.88
N ALA A 180 8.87 -13.72 -4.76
CA ALA A 180 7.64 -13.09 -5.25
C ALA A 180 6.60 -12.85 -4.14
N CYS A 181 6.52 -13.76 -3.16
CA CYS A 181 5.51 -13.72 -2.11
C CYS A 181 5.98 -12.85 -0.93
N SER A 182 7.19 -13.11 -0.42
CA SER A 182 7.64 -12.42 0.79
C SER A 182 7.82 -10.92 0.60
N LEU A 183 8.35 -10.48 -0.55
CA LEU A 183 8.55 -9.05 -0.83
C LEU A 183 7.24 -8.29 -1.01
N TYR A 184 6.18 -8.96 -1.47
CA TYR A 184 4.83 -8.40 -1.48
C TYR A 184 4.35 -8.16 -0.03
N TYR A 185 4.38 -9.18 0.83
CA TYR A 185 3.90 -9.03 2.21
C TYR A 185 4.79 -8.15 3.11
N TYR A 186 6.07 -8.01 2.79
CA TYR A 186 6.93 -7.01 3.44
C TYR A 186 6.77 -5.59 2.85
N ARG A 187 5.96 -5.46 1.79
CA ARG A 187 5.66 -4.22 1.08
C ARG A 187 6.90 -3.54 0.53
N PHE A 188 7.81 -4.34 -0.02
CA PHE A 188 8.90 -3.88 -0.88
C PHE A 188 8.36 -3.60 -2.30
N VAL A 189 7.43 -4.45 -2.75
CA VAL A 189 6.71 -4.32 -4.02
C VAL A 189 5.20 -4.44 -3.79
N ASP A 190 4.40 -3.90 -4.71
CA ASP A 190 2.93 -4.00 -4.72
C ASP A 190 2.43 -5.25 -5.46
N GLU A 191 1.11 -5.34 -5.65
CA GLU A 191 0.43 -6.46 -6.30
C GLU A 191 0.86 -6.67 -7.76
N ASP A 192 1.31 -5.60 -8.43
CA ASP A 192 1.79 -5.62 -9.82
C ASP A 192 3.33 -5.67 -9.89
N TYR A 193 3.96 -6.05 -8.78
CA TYR A 193 5.41 -6.15 -8.59
C TYR A 193 6.16 -4.82 -8.76
N GLN A 194 5.48 -3.67 -8.65
CA GLN A 194 6.14 -2.36 -8.71
C GLN A 194 6.71 -2.00 -7.33
N PRO A 195 7.89 -1.36 -7.24
CA PRO A 195 8.44 -0.96 -5.96
C PRO A 195 7.56 0.07 -5.25
N ILE A 196 7.37 -0.09 -3.93
CA ILE A 196 6.60 0.86 -3.11
C ILE A 196 7.55 1.94 -2.58
N TYR A 197 7.52 3.14 -3.18
CA TYR A 197 8.48 4.21 -2.91
C TYR A 197 8.30 4.90 -1.56
N PHE A 198 7.05 5.07 -1.09
CA PHE A 198 6.78 5.68 0.21
C PHE A 198 7.09 4.75 1.40
N ARG A 199 7.37 3.46 1.16
CA ARG A 199 7.73 2.53 2.22
C ARG A 199 9.15 2.84 2.72
N LYS A 200 9.27 3.34 3.95
CA LYS A 200 10.57 3.40 4.64
C LYS A 200 11.00 1.99 5.00
N LEU A 201 12.17 1.52 4.54
CA LEU A 201 12.63 0.17 4.86
C LEU A 201 13.59 0.15 6.07
N ASP A 202 14.12 1.31 6.48
CA ASP A 202 15.00 1.49 7.63
C ASP A 202 16.11 0.42 7.73
N ILE A 203 16.73 0.11 6.58
CA ILE A 203 17.79 -0.89 6.52
C ILE A 203 19.07 -0.26 7.06
N ALA A 204 19.57 -0.78 8.18
CA ALA A 204 20.77 -0.25 8.82
C ALA A 204 21.93 -0.13 7.82
N GLY A 205 22.50 1.06 7.70
CA GLY A 205 23.62 1.35 6.78
C GLY A 205 23.23 1.48 5.31
N ILE A 206 21.96 1.64 4.97
CA ILE A 206 21.50 2.01 3.62
C ILE A 206 20.61 3.26 3.73
N THR A 207 20.91 4.30 2.95
CA THR A 207 20.10 5.53 2.92
C THR A 207 18.83 5.38 2.08
N ASP A 208 17.84 6.25 2.28
CA ASP A 208 16.63 6.28 1.45
C ASP A 208 16.95 6.54 -0.03
N GLU A 209 17.98 7.35 -0.31
CA GLU A 209 18.47 7.59 -1.67
C GLU A 209 18.98 6.29 -2.32
N GLN A 210 19.83 5.54 -1.62
CA GLN A 210 20.33 4.25 -2.10
C GLN A 210 19.21 3.22 -2.27
N ILE A 211 18.22 3.21 -1.38
CA ILE A 211 17.03 2.37 -1.54
C ILE A 211 16.28 2.76 -2.82
N ASN A 212 16.06 4.05 -3.07
CA ASN A 212 15.38 4.54 -4.26
C ASN A 212 16.15 4.26 -5.55
N GLU A 213 17.48 4.36 -5.54
CA GLU A 213 18.31 3.89 -6.65
C GLU A 213 18.10 2.40 -6.94
N CYS A 214 18.05 1.56 -5.90
CA CYS A 214 17.76 0.13 -6.06
C CYS A 214 16.35 -0.12 -6.61
N ARG A 215 15.35 0.67 -6.18
CA ARG A 215 13.99 0.60 -6.73
C ARG A 215 13.97 0.96 -8.21
N ASN A 216 14.60 2.06 -8.59
CA ASN A 216 14.69 2.53 -9.97
C ASN A 216 15.40 1.49 -10.86
N LYS A 217 16.51 0.90 -10.41
CA LYS A 217 17.19 -0.18 -11.15
C LYS A 217 16.33 -1.44 -11.27
N ALA A 218 15.53 -1.75 -10.27
CA ALA A 218 14.69 -2.93 -10.27
C ALA A 218 13.55 -2.86 -11.30
N THR A 219 13.05 -1.66 -11.63
CA THR A 219 11.97 -1.49 -12.63
C THR A 219 12.41 -1.79 -14.07
N GLU A 220 13.71 -1.93 -14.33
CA GLU A 220 14.23 -2.48 -15.60
C GLU A 220 13.85 -3.95 -15.82
N LYS A 221 13.42 -4.65 -14.75
CA LYS A 221 12.90 -6.02 -14.82
C LYS A 221 11.37 -6.01 -14.96
N LYS A 222 10.81 -7.18 -15.28
CA LYS A 222 9.37 -7.35 -15.49
C LYS A 222 8.77 -8.36 -14.51
N GLY A 223 7.53 -8.11 -14.07
CA GLY A 223 6.80 -8.98 -13.15
C GLY A 223 7.57 -9.23 -11.85
N CYS A 224 7.45 -10.43 -11.28
CA CYS A 224 8.06 -10.77 -9.99
C CYS A 224 9.59 -10.64 -9.94
N LYS A 225 10.25 -10.49 -11.09
CA LYS A 225 11.70 -10.25 -11.18
C LYS A 225 12.12 -8.88 -10.69
N VAL A 226 11.21 -7.92 -10.62
CA VAL A 226 11.46 -6.62 -9.99
C VAL A 226 11.81 -6.82 -8.52
N GLY A 227 11.02 -7.60 -7.77
CA GLY A 227 11.32 -7.92 -6.37
C GLY A 227 12.67 -8.62 -6.18
N ASP A 228 12.97 -9.65 -6.99
CA ASP A 228 14.26 -10.35 -6.96
C ASP A 228 15.45 -9.39 -7.20
N ALA A 229 15.30 -8.44 -8.13
CA ALA A 229 16.32 -7.46 -8.47
C ALA A 229 16.51 -6.44 -7.34
N LEU A 230 15.41 -5.92 -6.78
CA LEU A 230 15.43 -5.02 -5.64
C LEU A 230 16.14 -5.65 -4.43
N TYR A 231 15.75 -6.88 -4.08
CA TYR A 231 16.39 -7.63 -2.99
C TYR A 231 17.89 -7.82 -3.23
N ARG A 232 18.29 -8.17 -4.46
CA ARG A 232 19.70 -8.36 -4.80
C ARG A 232 20.49 -7.05 -4.66
N CYS A 233 19.95 -5.95 -5.15
CA CYS A 233 20.58 -4.64 -5.05
C CYS A 233 20.82 -4.25 -3.58
N LEU A 234 19.78 -4.32 -2.74
CA LEU A 234 19.88 -4.01 -1.31
C LEU A 234 20.84 -4.95 -0.57
N ARG A 235 20.86 -6.23 -0.95
CA ARG A 235 21.76 -7.22 -0.37
C ARG A 235 23.23 -6.93 -0.68
N LEU A 236 23.53 -6.39 -1.86
CA LEU A 236 24.90 -6.01 -2.25
C LEU A 236 25.37 -4.78 -1.46
N LEU A 237 24.48 -3.85 -1.15
CA LEU A 237 24.79 -2.68 -0.32
C LEU A 237 25.05 -3.07 1.14
N ASN A 238 24.11 -3.82 1.76
CA ASN A 238 24.31 -4.32 3.12
C ASN A 238 23.49 -5.60 3.38
N LYS A 239 24.13 -6.76 3.21
CA LYS A 239 23.51 -8.06 3.48
C LYS A 239 23.04 -8.20 4.93
N LYS A 240 23.87 -7.80 5.90
CA LYS A 240 23.55 -7.98 7.33
C LYS A 240 22.35 -7.11 7.73
N GLY A 241 22.35 -5.84 7.31
CA GLY A 241 21.24 -4.92 7.53
C GLY A 241 19.94 -5.43 6.92
N LEU A 242 19.97 -5.84 5.64
CA LEU A 242 18.77 -6.33 4.96
C LEU A 242 18.17 -7.58 5.62
N LEU A 243 19.02 -8.53 6.03
CA LEU A 243 18.54 -9.76 6.69
C LEU A 243 17.91 -9.45 8.05
N ALA A 244 18.51 -8.56 8.85
CA ALA A 244 17.95 -8.12 10.12
C ALA A 244 16.60 -7.39 9.94
N THR A 245 16.49 -6.53 8.93
CA THR A 245 15.22 -5.86 8.59
C THR A 245 14.15 -6.89 8.20
N ILE A 246 14.48 -7.87 7.36
CA ILE A 246 13.52 -8.91 6.95
C ILE A 246 13.10 -9.78 8.14
N GLU A 247 14.03 -10.16 9.02
CA GLU A 247 13.73 -10.92 10.23
C GLU A 247 12.78 -10.16 11.17
N LYS A 248 13.02 -8.86 11.35
CA LYS A 248 12.12 -7.97 12.09
C LYS A 248 10.73 -7.95 11.46
N LEU A 249 10.63 -7.71 10.15
CA LEU A 249 9.36 -7.66 9.43
C LEU A 249 8.62 -9.01 9.47
N ASP A 250 9.34 -10.13 9.39
CA ASP A 250 8.76 -11.47 9.50
C ASP A 250 8.17 -11.72 10.89
N SER A 251 8.90 -11.35 11.95
CA SER A 251 8.41 -11.45 13.32
C SER A 251 7.13 -10.62 13.53
N GLU A 252 7.12 -9.39 13.02
CA GLU A 252 5.98 -8.48 13.12
C GLU A 252 4.78 -8.95 12.30
N SER A 253 5.02 -9.61 11.16
CA SER A 253 3.98 -10.07 10.24
C SER A 253 3.04 -11.13 10.81
N ARG A 254 3.35 -11.71 11.97
CA ARG A 254 2.41 -12.59 12.66
C ARG A 254 1.13 -11.83 13.02
N LYS A 255 1.24 -10.59 13.49
CA LYS A 255 0.10 -9.83 13.99
C LYS A 255 -0.69 -9.11 12.89
N TYR A 256 -0.11 -8.98 11.69
CA TYR A 256 -0.52 -8.02 10.65
C TYR A 256 -0.67 -8.67 9.28
#